data_AF-A0A143B3N3-F1
#
_entry.id   AF-A0A143B3N3-F1
#
_cell.length_a   1.000
_cell.length_b   1.000
_cell.length_c   1.000
_cell.angle_alpha   90.00
_cell.angle_beta   90.00
_cell.angle_gamma   90.00
#
_symmetry.space_group_name_H-M   'P 1'
#
loop_
_entity.id
_entity.type
_entity.pdbx_description
1 polymer ?
#
loop_
_entity_poly.entity_id
_entity_poly.type
_entity_poly.pdbx_seq_one_letter_code
_entity_poly.pdbx_strand_id
1 'polypeptide(L)'
;MAKAFSGIVDDITKDSTPDSFITTIEQVLEKFDVLKPLYVTHYKQKTPNLSDEALEKLISGTANPGRVIKEVTNSISAGIYISHGHASIYGSDVHDWSIYEEQARDLPDLRLPIESFDHFCLLLEKDPTTINTILDKKISEDLTLIPFGDDTILKLKVFNDINVVFGPKGTGKSCILKAIAKHYLDSGIDAKVYESASDKLDEIFDTKGRDLSLNLNSYDINYCKDEIEALRGASEVGITSLSKYEIFFRIKSTNKNAKKIKLKDIEPEEESGAKREFVEFNEGVKKIKDFIAFLGEHPSVKKELSMIEIEEITHVLSDLLDRMITREWEGFSGWKEICFLNSVIEKFRTEVERKTGSPAKPTSTGFREYALNRVRIEANAAEIIKSLDTKIQVLKEAVGNLGSNKGELELRTEFRFQDGTITDGGLNKLKAVNKGPQKTFAKVVRKILKNSYEDDLFQHIASLNAIEDIEKIETVYELLLFKRYFALNGCQYSPSSGEASMVMLQKELETDKEVYILDEPERSLGNEYINDVIVPLIKERARAGKKVFISTHDANIAVRTLPYSSIYRLHGPSGYTTYTGNPFSNNLVNLNGEDDRLDWKKISMRTLEGGEEAFGERGKIYGNN
;
A
#
# COMPACT_ATOMS: atom_id res chain seq x y z
N MET A 1 21.68 -12.05 50.13
CA MET A 1 20.96 -10.76 50.30
C MET A 1 19.54 -10.97 50.79
N ALA A 2 18.67 -11.72 50.09
CA ALA A 2 17.28 -11.97 50.51
C ALA A 2 17.10 -12.54 51.93
N LYS A 3 17.90 -13.53 52.34
CA LYS A 3 17.85 -14.08 53.72
C LYS A 3 18.28 -13.06 54.79
N ALA A 4 19.22 -12.19 54.47
CA ALA A 4 19.69 -11.14 55.38
C ALA A 4 18.64 -10.03 55.53
N PHE A 5 18.01 -9.63 54.43
CA PHE A 5 16.88 -8.70 54.44
C PHE A 5 15.70 -9.26 55.24
N SER A 6 15.29 -10.51 54.98
CA SER A 6 14.23 -11.19 55.74
C SER A 6 14.54 -11.20 57.24
N GLY A 7 15.77 -11.57 57.64
CA GLY A 7 16.15 -11.59 59.06
C GLY A 7 16.12 -10.20 59.72
N ILE A 8 16.46 -9.14 59.00
CA ILE A 8 16.34 -7.75 59.50
C ILE A 8 14.88 -7.33 59.62
N VAL A 9 14.03 -7.69 58.64
CA VAL A 9 12.58 -7.43 58.69
C VAL A 9 11.94 -8.18 59.85
N ASP A 10 12.28 -9.44 60.08
CA ASP A 10 11.75 -10.24 61.20
C ASP A 10 12.21 -9.64 62.55
N ASP A 11 13.47 -9.20 62.66
CA ASP A 11 14.01 -8.55 63.86
C ASP A 11 13.39 -7.19 64.14
N ILE A 12 13.05 -6.40 63.12
CA ILE A 12 12.48 -5.06 63.32
C ILE A 12 10.96 -5.10 63.54
N THR A 13 10.26 -6.05 62.93
CA THR A 13 8.78 -6.12 62.98
C THR A 13 8.24 -6.93 64.16
N LYS A 14 8.96 -7.92 64.72
CA LYS A 14 8.61 -8.64 65.97
C LYS A 14 7.09 -8.86 66.19
N ASP A 15 6.42 -9.45 65.20
CA ASP A 15 4.97 -9.78 65.18
C ASP A 15 3.99 -8.63 64.84
N SER A 16 4.46 -7.46 64.42
CA SER A 16 3.59 -6.40 63.89
C SER A 16 3.19 -6.65 62.44
N THR A 17 1.97 -6.23 62.07
CA THR A 17 1.50 -6.32 60.68
C THR A 17 2.02 -5.13 59.86
N PRO A 18 2.12 -5.25 58.52
CA PRO A 18 2.52 -4.14 57.66
C PRO A 18 1.72 -2.84 57.91
N ASP A 19 0.43 -2.97 58.25
CA ASP A 19 -0.46 -1.82 58.51
C ASP A 19 -0.30 -1.20 59.91
N SER A 20 0.38 -1.87 60.84
CA SER A 20 0.54 -1.41 62.24
C SER A 20 1.99 -1.12 62.64
N PHE A 21 2.95 -1.40 61.75
CA PHE A 21 4.37 -1.18 61.99
C PHE A 21 4.73 0.32 61.88
N ILE A 22 5.35 0.86 62.93
CA ILE A 22 5.87 2.23 62.98
C ILE A 22 7.30 2.18 63.55
N THR A 23 8.25 2.82 62.88
CA THR A 23 9.65 2.92 63.31
C THR A 23 10.21 4.30 63.01
N THR A 24 11.41 4.61 63.54
CA THR A 24 12.09 5.89 63.29
C THR A 24 13.12 5.76 62.17
N ILE A 25 13.46 6.89 61.52
CA ILE A 25 14.44 6.91 60.42
C ILE A 25 15.82 6.43 60.89
N GLU A 26 16.20 6.70 62.13
CA GLU A 26 17.48 6.26 62.69
C GLU A 26 17.55 4.75 62.80
N GLN A 27 16.46 4.11 63.23
CA GLN A 27 16.37 2.64 63.29
C GLN A 27 16.41 2.02 61.89
N VAL A 28 15.76 2.66 60.92
CA VAL A 28 15.81 2.24 59.51
C VAL A 28 17.24 2.31 58.97
N LEU A 29 17.93 3.44 59.18
CA LEU A 29 19.33 3.62 58.75
C LEU A 29 20.27 2.64 59.45
N GLU A 30 20.17 2.47 60.77
CA GLU A 30 21.02 1.54 61.54
C GLU A 30 20.92 0.10 61.02
N LYS A 31 19.71 -0.34 60.66
CA LYS A 31 19.44 -1.72 60.30
C LYS A 31 19.60 -2.01 58.81
N PHE A 32 19.14 -1.11 57.94
CA PHE A 32 19.06 -1.36 56.50
C PHE A 32 20.20 -0.76 55.68
N ASP A 33 20.90 0.29 56.14
CA ASP A 33 21.87 1.00 55.30
C ASP A 33 23.07 0.12 54.89
N VAL A 34 23.41 -0.88 55.72
CA VAL A 34 24.41 -1.92 55.42
C VAL A 34 24.10 -2.72 54.14
N LEU A 35 22.81 -2.82 53.76
CA LEU A 35 22.36 -3.51 52.56
C LEU A 35 22.40 -2.62 51.30
N LYS A 36 22.78 -1.34 51.43
CA LYS A 36 22.75 -0.33 50.36
C LYS A 36 21.39 -0.24 49.66
N PRO A 37 20.30 -0.07 50.42
CA PRO A 37 18.94 -0.12 49.90
C PRO A 37 18.63 1.10 49.03
N LEU A 38 17.53 0.99 48.29
CA LEU A 38 16.86 2.13 47.67
C LEU A 38 15.75 2.59 48.61
N TYR A 39 15.80 3.85 49.04
CA TYR A 39 14.76 4.42 49.89
C TYR A 39 13.74 5.14 49.00
N VAL A 40 12.51 4.63 48.94
CA VAL A 40 11.41 5.25 48.20
C VAL A 40 10.43 5.84 49.22
N THR A 41 10.28 7.17 49.19
CA THR A 41 9.49 7.89 50.18
C THR A 41 8.30 8.55 49.53
N HIS A 42 7.08 8.25 49.99
CA HIS A 42 5.90 9.03 49.63
C HIS A 42 6.11 10.50 50.02
N TYR A 43 5.90 11.40 49.06
CA TYR A 43 6.21 12.81 49.23
C TYR A 43 5.01 13.71 48.93
N LYS A 44 4.80 14.71 49.80
CA LYS A 44 3.72 15.70 49.76
C LYS A 44 2.32 15.12 49.50
N GLN A 45 1.89 15.09 48.24
CA GLN A 45 0.51 14.79 47.84
C GLN A 45 0.13 13.32 48.01
N LYS A 46 1.12 12.43 48.24
CA LYS A 46 0.90 11.01 48.50
C LYS A 46 0.92 10.75 50.01
N THR A 47 -0.19 10.30 50.60
CA THR A 47 -0.29 10.03 52.05
C THR A 47 -0.22 8.53 52.34
N PRO A 48 0.38 8.12 53.49
CA PRO A 48 1.17 8.93 54.42
C PRO A 48 2.48 9.41 53.77
N ASN A 49 2.93 10.64 54.08
CA ASN A 49 4.17 11.23 53.56
C ASN A 49 5.23 11.41 54.63
N LEU A 50 6.47 11.66 54.19
CA LEU A 50 7.55 12.16 55.03
C LEU A 50 7.63 13.70 54.95
N SER A 51 7.91 14.35 56.08
CA SER A 51 8.20 15.78 56.13
C SER A 51 9.57 16.09 55.52
N ASP A 52 9.77 17.34 55.08
CA ASP A 52 11.05 17.77 54.50
C ASP A 52 12.22 17.57 55.48
N GLU A 53 12.00 17.86 56.77
CA GLU A 53 12.99 17.65 57.84
C GLU A 53 13.35 16.16 58.02
N ALA A 54 12.34 15.28 57.97
CA ALA A 54 12.55 13.84 58.09
C ALA A 54 13.30 13.28 56.87
N LEU A 55 12.99 13.78 55.68
CA LEU A 55 13.66 13.40 54.46
C LEU A 55 15.12 13.88 54.43
N GLU A 56 15.40 15.10 54.89
CA GLU A 56 16.76 15.62 55.02
C GLU A 56 17.59 14.79 56.01
N LYS A 57 16.96 14.30 57.10
CA LYS A 57 17.59 13.37 58.03
C LYS A 57 17.93 12.03 57.41
N LEU A 58 17.06 11.51 56.53
CA LEU A 58 17.32 10.29 55.77
C LEU A 58 18.48 10.47 54.78
N ILE A 59 18.46 11.57 53.99
CA ILE A 59 19.47 11.88 52.98
C ILE A 59 20.86 12.11 53.60
N SER A 60 20.92 12.83 54.72
CA SER A 60 22.18 13.11 55.43
C SER A 60 22.72 11.92 56.23
N GLY A 61 21.85 11.00 56.64
CA GLY A 61 22.20 9.85 57.47
C GLY A 61 22.57 8.58 56.70
N THR A 62 22.17 8.44 55.43
CA THR A 62 22.52 7.28 54.59
C THR A 62 23.93 7.40 54.00
N ALA A 63 24.63 6.28 53.87
CA ALA A 63 25.87 6.20 53.09
C ALA A 63 25.66 6.40 51.57
N ASN A 64 24.42 6.36 51.07
CA ASN A 64 24.12 6.48 49.63
C ASN A 64 23.01 7.53 49.34
N PRO A 65 23.30 8.85 49.46
CA PRO A 65 22.29 9.91 49.30
C PRO A 65 21.59 9.90 47.92
N GLY A 66 22.29 9.47 46.87
CA GLY A 66 21.75 9.33 45.51
C GLY A 66 20.68 8.24 45.35
N ARG A 67 20.46 7.39 46.38
CA ARG A 67 19.48 6.29 46.39
C ARG A 67 18.21 6.61 47.17
N VAL A 68 17.97 7.88 47.47
CA VAL A 68 16.72 8.36 48.07
C VAL A 68 15.84 8.94 46.96
N ILE A 69 14.70 8.31 46.69
CA ILE A 69 13.74 8.71 45.66
C ILE A 69 12.45 9.21 46.31
N LYS A 70 11.98 10.37 45.85
CA LYS A 70 10.66 10.92 46.19
C LYS A 70 9.61 10.32 45.28
N GLU A 71 8.70 9.54 45.85
CA GLU A 71 7.55 9.02 45.14
C GLU A 71 6.39 10.02 45.18
N VAL A 72 5.86 10.33 44.01
CA VAL A 72 4.81 11.34 43.82
C VAL A 72 3.64 10.77 43.03
N THR A 73 2.52 11.47 43.06
CA THR A 73 1.23 10.97 42.55
C THR A 73 1.09 11.02 41.03
N ASN A 74 1.92 11.80 40.32
CA ASN A 74 1.82 11.93 38.86
C ASN A 74 3.14 12.36 38.20
N SER A 75 3.19 12.18 36.88
CA SER A 75 4.32 12.52 36.01
C SER A 75 4.73 14.00 36.05
N ILE A 76 3.76 14.92 36.17
CA ILE A 76 4.01 16.37 36.21
C ILE A 76 4.80 16.72 37.47
N SER A 77 4.34 16.21 38.61
CA SER A 77 4.99 16.42 39.91
C SER A 77 6.40 15.84 39.89
N ALA A 78 6.57 14.63 39.33
CA ALA A 78 7.88 14.00 39.21
C ALA A 78 8.83 14.88 38.39
N GLY A 79 8.36 15.41 37.25
CA GLY A 79 9.13 16.31 36.40
C GLY A 79 9.57 17.59 37.10
N ILE A 80 8.67 18.23 37.86
CA ILE A 80 8.98 19.44 38.64
C ILE A 80 10.05 19.15 39.69
N TYR A 81 9.94 18.06 40.44
CA TYR A 81 10.94 17.77 41.47
C TYR A 81 12.30 17.40 40.86
N ILE A 82 12.31 16.66 39.75
CA ILE A 82 13.53 16.38 38.98
C ILE A 82 14.17 17.68 38.49
N SER A 83 13.39 18.67 38.03
CA SER A 83 13.94 19.95 37.58
C SER A 83 14.59 20.75 38.71
N HIS A 84 14.15 20.56 39.95
CA HIS A 84 14.72 21.15 41.15
C HIS A 84 15.83 20.29 41.79
N GLY A 85 16.29 19.25 41.09
CA GLY A 85 17.43 18.43 41.54
C GLY A 85 17.06 17.28 42.50
N HIS A 86 15.78 16.94 42.63
CA HIS A 86 15.35 15.81 43.45
C HIS A 86 15.08 14.56 42.61
N ALA A 87 15.73 13.44 42.95
CA ALA A 87 15.40 12.14 42.37
C ALA A 87 13.94 11.78 42.71
N SER A 88 13.10 11.60 41.69
CA SER A 88 11.67 11.38 41.88
C SER A 88 11.14 10.33 40.92
N ILE A 89 10.13 9.57 41.35
CA ILE A 89 9.45 8.54 40.56
C ILE A 89 7.94 8.66 40.74
N TYR A 90 7.18 8.19 39.77
CA TYR A 90 5.75 7.91 39.95
C TYR A 90 5.47 6.51 39.42
N GLY A 91 4.63 5.76 40.14
CA GLY A 91 4.15 4.45 39.74
C GLY A 91 2.71 4.52 39.22
N SER A 92 2.17 3.37 38.80
CA SER A 92 0.77 3.28 38.37
C SER A 92 -0.23 3.30 39.54
N ASP A 93 0.23 3.05 40.78
CA ASP A 93 -0.62 2.96 41.98
C ASP A 93 -1.85 2.04 41.80
N VAL A 94 -1.73 1.04 40.91
CA VAL A 94 -2.81 0.14 40.54
C VAL A 94 -3.19 -0.75 41.73
N HIS A 95 -4.44 -0.64 42.17
CA HIS A 95 -5.04 -1.57 43.13
C HIS A 95 -5.83 -2.70 42.45
N ASP A 96 -6.29 -2.47 41.22
CA ASP A 96 -6.99 -3.46 40.40
C ASP A 96 -6.11 -3.90 39.22
N TRP A 97 -5.53 -5.09 39.33
CA TRP A 97 -4.65 -5.63 38.30
C TRP A 97 -5.33 -5.87 36.95
N SER A 98 -6.66 -5.94 36.90
CA SER A 98 -7.40 -6.14 35.63
C SER A 98 -7.32 -4.93 34.69
N ILE A 99 -7.08 -3.73 35.23
CA ILE A 99 -6.92 -2.48 34.47
C ILE A 99 -5.46 -2.05 34.33
N TYR A 100 -4.52 -2.86 34.81
CA TYR A 100 -3.08 -2.51 34.76
C TYR A 100 -2.61 -2.25 33.33
N GLU A 101 -3.00 -3.07 32.35
CA GLU A 101 -2.58 -2.89 30.95
C GLU A 101 -3.11 -1.59 30.32
N GLU A 102 -4.28 -1.12 30.75
CA GLU A 102 -4.85 0.15 30.30
C GLU A 102 -4.09 1.33 30.93
N GLN A 103 -3.89 1.30 32.25
CA GLN A 103 -3.19 2.36 32.99
C GLN A 103 -1.69 2.40 32.71
N ALA A 104 -1.07 1.26 32.39
CA ALA A 104 0.35 1.18 32.06
C ALA A 104 0.70 1.89 30.74
N ARG A 105 -0.28 2.14 29.85
CA ARG A 105 -0.06 2.90 28.61
C ARG A 105 0.29 4.37 28.86
N ASP A 106 -0.14 4.91 30.00
CA ASP A 106 0.12 6.29 30.39
C ASP A 106 1.45 6.45 31.17
N LEU A 107 2.12 5.34 31.51
CA LEU A 107 3.43 5.36 32.17
C LEU A 107 4.54 5.76 31.19
N PRO A 108 5.64 6.36 31.68
CA PRO A 108 6.70 6.83 30.83
C PRO A 108 7.58 5.66 30.37
N ASP A 109 7.90 5.64 29.09
CA ASP A 109 8.68 4.56 28.51
C ASP A 109 10.18 4.70 28.85
N LEU A 110 10.76 3.64 29.42
CA LEU A 110 12.18 3.56 29.76
C LEU A 110 12.99 3.19 28.52
N ARG A 111 13.60 4.20 27.90
CA ARG A 111 14.43 3.99 26.70
C ARG A 111 15.77 3.29 26.96
N LEU A 112 16.34 3.50 28.14
CA LEU A 112 17.54 2.77 28.57
C LEU A 112 17.07 1.49 29.26
N PRO A 113 17.37 0.29 28.72
CA PRO A 113 16.96 -0.95 29.35
C PRO A 113 17.68 -1.13 30.69
N ILE A 114 16.91 -1.34 31.75
CA ILE A 114 17.41 -1.61 33.10
C ILE A 114 17.37 -3.13 33.31
N GLU A 115 18.52 -3.77 33.27
CA GLU A 115 18.64 -5.24 33.40
C GLU A 115 18.90 -5.71 34.84
N SER A 116 19.30 -4.80 35.74
CA SER A 116 19.62 -5.14 37.13
C SER A 116 19.38 -3.95 38.06
N PHE A 117 19.24 -4.26 39.36
CA PHE A 117 19.13 -3.25 40.41
C PHE A 117 20.38 -2.36 40.50
N ASP A 118 21.57 -2.92 40.31
CA ASP A 118 22.81 -2.14 40.31
C ASP A 118 22.85 -1.13 39.14
N HIS A 119 22.39 -1.54 37.95
CA HIS A 119 22.25 -0.62 36.80
C HIS A 119 21.26 0.52 37.10
N PHE A 120 20.17 0.21 37.80
CA PHE A 120 19.20 1.23 38.21
C PHE A 120 19.80 2.23 39.20
N CYS A 121 20.54 1.77 40.21
CA CYS A 121 21.19 2.66 41.17
C CYS A 121 22.21 3.59 40.50
N LEU A 122 22.99 3.09 39.55
CA LEU A 122 23.99 3.91 38.85
C LEU A 122 23.34 4.97 37.92
N LEU A 123 22.16 4.68 37.35
CA LEU A 123 21.38 5.67 36.60
C LEU A 123 20.87 6.82 37.49
N LEU A 124 20.49 6.52 38.73
CA LEU A 124 20.08 7.56 39.71
C LEU A 124 21.23 8.47 40.08
N GLU A 125 22.44 7.92 40.19
CA GLU A 125 23.67 8.65 40.49
C GLU A 125 24.19 9.47 39.29
N LYS A 126 23.58 9.32 38.09
CA LYS A 126 23.94 9.98 36.82
C LYS A 126 25.44 9.88 36.47
N ASP A 127 26.05 8.77 36.83
CA ASP A 127 27.47 8.53 36.60
C ASP A 127 27.78 8.44 35.08
N PRO A 128 28.65 9.30 34.51
CA PRO A 128 28.95 9.31 33.08
C PRO A 128 29.51 7.98 32.57
N THR A 129 30.33 7.29 33.36
CA THR A 129 30.91 5.97 33.01
C THR A 129 29.84 4.89 32.87
N THR A 130 28.85 4.89 33.75
CA THR A 130 27.71 3.97 33.68
C THR A 130 26.81 4.29 32.50
N ILE A 131 26.49 5.57 32.28
CA ILE A 131 25.67 6.00 31.14
C ILE A 131 26.34 5.56 29.83
N ASN A 132 27.65 5.77 29.69
CA ASN A 132 28.41 5.30 28.54
C ASN A 132 28.39 3.77 28.40
N THR A 133 28.54 3.02 29.50
CA THR A 133 28.46 1.55 29.48
C THR A 133 27.09 1.04 29.00
N ILE A 134 26.01 1.73 29.38
CA ILE A 134 24.65 1.40 28.92
C ILE A 134 24.46 1.78 27.45
N LEU A 135 24.99 2.92 27.02
CA LEU A 135 24.95 3.35 25.61
C LEU A 135 25.77 2.43 24.70
N ASP A 136 26.93 1.94 25.16
CA ASP A 136 27.82 1.06 24.40
C ASP A 136 27.26 -0.36 24.19
N LYS A 137 26.15 -0.72 24.87
CA LYS A 137 25.40 -1.94 24.53
C LYS A 137 24.70 -1.85 23.18
N LYS A 138 24.41 -0.64 22.70
CA LYS A 138 23.91 -0.42 21.33
C LYS A 138 25.08 -0.49 20.35
N ILE A 139 24.81 -1.00 19.16
CA ILE A 139 25.82 -1.08 18.11
C ILE A 139 26.12 0.35 17.67
N SER A 140 27.37 0.76 17.86
CA SER A 140 27.86 2.07 17.43
C SER A 140 28.86 1.93 16.29
N GLU A 141 28.97 3.00 15.51
CA GLU A 141 29.80 3.09 14.31
C GLU A 141 30.46 4.46 14.27
N ASP A 142 31.74 4.52 13.90
CA ASP A 142 32.46 5.78 13.71
C ASP A 142 32.45 6.15 12.23
N LEU A 143 31.62 7.13 11.88
CA LEU A 143 31.53 7.67 10.52
C LEU A 143 32.63 8.70 10.29
N THR A 144 33.35 8.58 9.17
CA THR A 144 34.26 9.62 8.68
C THR A 144 33.64 10.26 7.45
N LEU A 145 33.17 11.50 7.59
CA LEU A 145 32.39 12.20 6.57
C LEU A 145 33.14 13.41 6.03
N ILE A 146 32.89 13.77 4.77
CA ILE A 146 33.31 15.05 4.16
C ILE A 146 32.05 15.80 3.72
N PRO A 147 31.33 16.43 4.66
CA PRO A 147 30.03 17.05 4.37
C PRO A 147 30.13 18.45 3.74
N PHE A 148 31.30 19.07 3.79
CA PHE A 148 31.50 20.45 3.36
C PHE A 148 32.44 20.47 2.15
N GLY A 149 32.26 21.44 1.24
CA GLY A 149 33.06 21.57 0.01
C GLY A 149 34.49 22.06 0.23
N ASP A 150 34.96 22.11 1.47
CA ASP A 150 36.27 22.57 1.92
C ASP A 150 37.16 21.42 2.45
N ASP A 151 36.82 20.17 2.10
CA ASP A 151 37.51 18.95 2.51
C ASP A 151 37.61 18.72 4.04
N THR A 152 36.78 19.42 4.83
CA THR A 152 36.72 19.23 6.28
C THR A 152 36.24 17.82 6.62
N ILE A 153 37.09 17.07 7.33
CA ILE A 153 36.78 15.72 7.82
C ILE A 153 36.00 15.84 9.13
N LEU A 154 34.80 15.24 9.17
CA LEU A 154 33.96 15.16 10.35
C LEU A 154 33.86 13.70 10.80
N LYS A 155 34.38 13.41 12.00
CA LYS A 155 34.29 12.08 12.62
C LYS A 155 33.13 12.05 13.62
N LEU A 156 32.14 11.18 13.40
CA LEU A 156 30.94 11.09 14.23
C LEU A 156 30.75 9.65 14.73
N LYS A 157 30.63 9.48 16.04
CA LYS A 157 30.11 8.23 16.63
C LYS A 157 28.58 8.26 16.54
N VAL A 158 28.02 7.29 15.83
CA VAL A 158 26.57 7.12 15.61
C VAL A 158 26.11 5.77 16.12
N PHE A 159 24.82 5.61 16.38
CA PHE A 159 24.25 4.38 16.93
C PHE A 159 23.19 3.80 16.00
N ASN A 160 22.94 2.48 16.12
CA ASN A 160 21.78 1.78 15.55
C ASN A 160 20.47 2.12 16.27
N ASP A 161 20.26 3.42 16.45
CA ASP A 161 19.18 4.04 17.18
C ASP A 161 19.01 5.47 16.62
N ILE A 162 18.38 6.37 17.39
CA ILE A 162 18.13 7.76 16.97
C ILE A 162 19.38 8.61 17.18
N ASN A 163 19.79 9.28 16.11
CA ASN A 163 20.87 10.26 16.04
C ASN A 163 20.29 11.60 15.55
N VAL A 164 20.32 12.63 16.39
CA VAL A 164 19.73 13.96 16.08
C VAL A 164 20.82 14.97 15.79
N VAL A 165 20.67 15.71 14.69
CA VAL A 165 21.48 16.87 14.31
C VAL A 165 20.65 18.13 14.55
N PHE A 166 21.15 19.03 15.39
CA PHE A 166 20.46 20.29 15.68
C PHE A 166 21.45 21.44 15.81
N GLY A 167 20.94 22.67 15.68
CA GLY A 167 21.79 23.87 15.61
C GLY A 167 21.09 25.00 14.85
N PRO A 168 21.56 26.25 14.98
CA PRO A 168 20.99 27.41 14.29
C PRO A 168 20.83 27.21 12.77
N LYS A 169 19.95 27.98 12.14
CA LYS A 169 19.78 27.95 10.67
C LYS A 169 21.08 28.33 9.97
N GLY A 170 21.36 27.71 8.83
CA GLY A 170 22.58 27.96 8.05
C GLY A 170 23.84 27.23 8.55
N THR A 171 23.75 26.44 9.62
CA THR A 171 24.87 25.64 10.14
C THR A 171 25.12 24.32 9.40
N GLY A 172 24.66 24.16 8.15
CA GLY A 172 24.97 23.01 7.30
C GLY A 172 24.51 21.62 7.78
N LYS A 173 23.44 21.53 8.57
CA LYS A 173 22.85 20.25 9.03
C LYS A 173 22.44 19.33 7.88
N SER A 174 21.75 19.87 6.88
CA SER A 174 21.36 19.14 5.66
C SER A 174 22.57 18.59 4.90
N CYS A 175 23.71 19.30 4.92
CA CYS A 175 24.95 18.80 4.29
C CYS A 175 25.51 17.58 5.03
N ILE A 176 25.42 17.57 6.37
CA ILE A 176 25.80 16.40 7.18
C ILE A 176 24.91 15.21 6.83
N LEU A 177 23.59 15.39 6.75
CA LEU A 177 22.67 14.31 6.37
C LEU A 177 22.94 13.77 4.95
N LYS A 178 23.23 14.66 3.99
CA LYS A 178 23.59 14.25 2.61
C LYS A 178 24.91 13.47 2.57
N ALA A 179 25.88 13.84 3.40
CA ALA A 179 27.12 13.08 3.53
C ALA A 179 26.91 11.70 4.17
N ILE A 180 26.04 11.61 5.18
CA ILE A 180 25.63 10.33 5.79
C ILE A 180 24.95 9.44 4.75
N ALA A 181 24.00 9.98 3.99
CA ALA A 181 23.32 9.24 2.92
C ALA A 181 24.31 8.70 1.88
N LYS A 182 25.25 9.56 1.43
CA LYS A 182 26.30 9.16 0.49
C LYS A 182 27.19 8.05 1.07
N HIS A 183 27.63 8.17 2.32
CA HIS A 183 28.47 7.17 2.98
C HIS A 183 27.83 5.77 2.98
N TYR A 184 26.54 5.68 3.32
CA TYR A 184 25.82 4.41 3.31
C TYR A 184 25.54 3.89 1.90
N LEU A 185 25.25 4.78 0.95
CA LEU A 185 25.07 4.42 -0.45
C LEU A 185 26.37 3.84 -1.05
N ASP A 186 27.51 4.46 -0.77
CA ASP A 186 28.84 3.99 -1.18
C ASP A 186 29.19 2.63 -0.53
N SER A 187 28.57 2.33 0.62
CA SER A 187 28.67 1.05 1.33
C SER A 187 27.64 0.00 0.88
N GLY A 188 26.80 0.31 -0.13
CA GLY A 188 25.80 -0.60 -0.70
C GLY A 188 24.44 -0.63 0.02
N ILE A 189 24.20 0.28 0.97
CA ILE A 189 22.94 0.38 1.72
C ILE A 189 22.06 1.47 1.09
N ASP A 190 20.79 1.19 0.78
CA ASP A 190 19.86 2.21 0.25
C ASP A 190 19.57 3.25 1.34
N ALA A 191 20.22 4.41 1.21
CA ALA A 191 20.07 5.54 2.11
C ALA A 191 19.75 6.79 1.30
N LYS A 192 18.54 7.33 1.49
CA LYS A 192 18.06 8.55 0.84
C LYS A 192 17.62 9.54 1.89
N VAL A 193 17.92 10.81 1.66
CA VAL A 193 17.43 11.90 2.50
C VAL A 193 15.99 12.18 2.13
N TYR A 194 15.08 12.02 3.09
CA TYR A 194 13.73 12.53 3.00
C TYR A 194 13.75 14.04 3.23
N GLU A 195 13.35 14.79 2.19
CA GLU A 195 13.14 16.23 2.25
C GLU A 195 11.62 16.48 2.13
N SER A 196 11.04 17.22 3.07
CA SER A 196 9.61 17.56 3.08
C SER A 196 9.20 18.29 1.79
N ALA A 197 8.59 17.56 0.83
CA ALA A 197 8.11 18.08 -0.44
C ALA A 197 6.60 17.78 -0.59
N SER A 198 5.78 18.84 -0.52
CA SER A 198 4.31 18.77 -0.55
C SER A 198 3.70 18.35 -1.89
N ASP A 199 4.46 18.43 -2.99
CA ASP A 199 3.86 18.54 -4.33
C ASP A 199 3.82 17.21 -5.11
N LYS A 200 4.20 16.09 -4.49
CA LYS A 200 4.37 14.79 -5.19
C LYS A 200 3.33 13.71 -4.83
N LEU A 201 2.32 14.03 -4.01
CA LEU A 201 1.34 13.03 -3.58
C LEU A 201 0.61 12.38 -4.76
N ASP A 202 0.17 13.19 -5.73
CA ASP A 202 -0.47 12.71 -6.96
C ASP A 202 0.44 11.85 -7.85
N GLU A 203 1.75 12.15 -7.88
CA GLU A 203 2.72 11.40 -8.67
C GLU A 203 3.03 10.05 -8.03
N ILE A 204 3.18 10.02 -6.70
CA ILE A 204 3.55 8.82 -5.94
C ILE A 204 2.41 7.81 -5.91
N PHE A 205 1.17 8.28 -5.85
CA PHE A 205 -0.03 7.42 -5.86
C PHE A 205 -0.64 7.26 -7.27
N ASP A 206 0.03 7.79 -8.29
CA ASP A 206 -0.37 7.76 -9.69
C ASP A 206 -1.87 8.06 -9.87
N THR A 207 -2.31 9.23 -9.39
CA THR A 207 -3.72 9.64 -9.55
C THR A 207 -4.08 9.87 -11.02
N LYS A 208 -3.08 9.98 -11.90
CA LYS A 208 -3.23 10.04 -13.35
C LYS A 208 -3.34 8.66 -14.02
N GLY A 209 -3.09 7.57 -13.31
CA GLY A 209 -3.21 6.19 -13.78
C GLY A 209 -2.32 5.85 -14.96
N ARG A 210 -1.05 6.29 -14.95
CA ARG A 210 -0.03 5.94 -15.94
C ARG A 210 0.25 4.45 -15.98
N ASP A 211 0.27 3.79 -14.82
CA ASP A 211 0.56 2.35 -14.68
C ASP A 211 -0.71 1.52 -14.37
N LEU A 212 -1.89 2.13 -14.54
CA LEU A 212 -3.16 1.49 -14.23
C LEU A 212 -3.50 0.42 -15.29
N SER A 213 -3.70 -0.81 -14.83
CA SER A 213 -4.21 -1.90 -15.66
C SER A 213 -5.32 -2.65 -14.93
N LEU A 214 -6.28 -3.18 -15.69
CA LEU A 214 -7.40 -3.95 -15.15
C LEU A 214 -7.59 -5.21 -15.98
N ASN A 215 -7.84 -6.34 -15.32
CA ASN A 215 -8.21 -7.58 -15.99
C ASN A 215 -9.74 -7.77 -15.93
N LEU A 216 -10.42 -7.66 -17.07
CA LEU A 216 -11.88 -7.76 -17.14
C LEU A 216 -12.41 -9.14 -16.73
N ASN A 217 -11.62 -10.20 -16.93
CA ASN A 217 -11.99 -11.56 -16.55
C ASN A 217 -12.21 -11.70 -15.03
N SER A 218 -11.53 -10.88 -14.22
CA SER A 218 -11.74 -10.88 -12.75
C SER A 218 -13.11 -10.35 -12.32
N TYR A 219 -13.84 -9.71 -13.23
CA TYR A 219 -15.19 -9.18 -13.02
C TYR A 219 -16.26 -9.92 -13.83
N ASP A 220 -15.92 -11.06 -14.44
CA ASP A 220 -16.81 -11.82 -15.33
C ASP A 220 -17.31 -10.98 -16.53
N ILE A 221 -16.44 -10.10 -17.05
CA ILE A 221 -16.73 -9.23 -18.20
C ILE A 221 -15.98 -9.74 -19.42
N ASN A 222 -16.72 -10.06 -20.49
CA ASN A 222 -16.17 -10.47 -21.77
C ASN A 222 -15.50 -9.27 -22.48
N TYR A 223 -14.34 -9.49 -23.11
CA TYR A 223 -13.67 -8.49 -23.94
C TYR A 223 -14.45 -8.19 -25.24
N CYS A 224 -15.36 -9.07 -25.65
CA CYS A 224 -16.25 -8.95 -26.81
C CYS A 224 -15.52 -8.73 -28.15
N LYS A 225 -14.33 -9.30 -28.32
CA LYS A 225 -13.53 -9.12 -29.55
C LYS A 225 -14.26 -9.69 -30.78
N ASP A 226 -14.68 -10.95 -30.68
CA ASP A 226 -15.31 -11.67 -31.79
C ASP A 226 -16.67 -11.05 -32.16
N GLU A 227 -17.43 -10.57 -31.16
CA GLU A 227 -18.71 -9.89 -31.35
C GLU A 227 -18.54 -8.55 -32.06
N ILE A 228 -17.50 -7.77 -31.70
CA ILE A 228 -17.19 -6.50 -32.37
C ILE A 228 -16.75 -6.76 -33.81
N GLU A 229 -15.85 -7.72 -34.05
CA GLU A 229 -15.42 -8.10 -35.40
C GLU A 229 -16.60 -8.58 -36.25
N ALA A 230 -17.49 -9.41 -35.69
CA ALA A 230 -18.68 -9.90 -36.36
C ALA A 230 -19.68 -8.78 -36.70
N LEU A 231 -19.88 -7.80 -35.82
CA LEU A 231 -20.73 -6.63 -36.13
C LEU A 231 -20.12 -5.76 -37.23
N ARG A 232 -18.81 -5.52 -37.20
CA ARG A 232 -18.12 -4.70 -38.21
C ARG A 232 -18.12 -5.35 -39.59
N GLY A 233 -18.00 -6.68 -39.63
CA GLY A 233 -18.03 -7.48 -40.86
C GLY A 233 -19.43 -7.86 -41.37
N ALA A 234 -20.49 -7.48 -40.67
CA ALA A 234 -21.85 -7.86 -41.03
C ALA A 234 -22.29 -7.19 -42.35
N SER A 235 -22.75 -8.00 -43.31
CA SER A 235 -23.31 -7.55 -44.58
C SER A 235 -24.76 -7.98 -44.75
N GLU A 236 -25.51 -7.24 -45.56
CA GLU A 236 -26.90 -7.59 -45.84
C GLU A 236 -27.01 -8.88 -46.66
N VAL A 237 -27.92 -9.75 -46.22
CA VAL A 237 -28.21 -11.03 -46.88
C VAL A 237 -29.56 -10.87 -47.58
N GLY A 238 -29.57 -10.87 -48.92
CA GLY A 238 -30.80 -10.67 -49.68
C GLY A 238 -31.75 -11.87 -49.65
N ILE A 239 -33.05 -11.61 -49.74
CA ILE A 239 -34.06 -12.64 -50.00
C ILE A 239 -34.17 -12.95 -51.50
N THR A 240 -34.62 -14.15 -51.82
CA THR A 240 -34.90 -14.55 -53.21
C THR A 240 -36.21 -13.91 -53.68
N SER A 241 -36.15 -12.99 -54.65
CA SER A 241 -37.34 -12.35 -55.23
C SER A 241 -38.31 -13.36 -55.88
N LEU A 242 -39.61 -13.16 -55.67
CA LEU A 242 -40.69 -13.93 -56.31
C LEU A 242 -40.64 -13.88 -57.84
N SER A 243 -40.12 -12.80 -58.42
CA SER A 243 -39.96 -12.69 -59.88
C SER A 243 -39.03 -13.76 -60.44
N LYS A 244 -38.02 -14.23 -59.68
CA LYS A 244 -37.14 -15.33 -60.10
C LYS A 244 -37.91 -16.66 -60.20
N TYR A 245 -38.84 -16.90 -59.28
CA TYR A 245 -39.72 -18.07 -59.33
C TYR A 245 -40.71 -17.98 -60.51
N GLU A 246 -41.30 -16.81 -60.74
CA GLU A 246 -42.20 -16.57 -61.86
C GLU A 246 -41.50 -16.81 -63.21
N ILE A 247 -40.32 -16.22 -63.39
CA ILE A 247 -39.48 -16.37 -64.59
C ILE A 247 -39.16 -17.85 -64.84
N PHE A 248 -38.81 -18.59 -63.79
CA PHE A 248 -38.58 -20.03 -63.88
C PHE A 248 -39.80 -20.82 -64.37
N PHE A 249 -40.97 -20.64 -63.75
CA PHE A 249 -42.16 -21.40 -64.13
C PHE A 249 -42.74 -21.00 -65.49
N ARG A 250 -42.52 -19.76 -65.92
CA ARG A 250 -42.96 -19.25 -67.24
C ARG A 250 -42.10 -19.80 -68.38
N ILE A 251 -40.79 -19.97 -68.17
CA ILE A 251 -39.86 -20.47 -69.18
C ILE A 251 -39.78 -22.00 -69.12
N LYS A 252 -40.55 -22.70 -69.97
CA LYS A 252 -40.42 -24.17 -70.12
C LYS A 252 -39.09 -24.52 -70.78
N SER A 253 -38.20 -25.20 -70.04
CA SER A 253 -36.94 -25.73 -70.60
C SER A 253 -37.22 -26.75 -71.72
N THR A 254 -36.93 -26.35 -72.96
CA THR A 254 -37.07 -27.18 -74.18
C THR A 254 -35.79 -27.93 -74.53
N ASN A 255 -34.65 -27.60 -73.90
CA ASN A 255 -33.35 -28.15 -74.22
C ASN A 255 -33.19 -29.62 -73.75
N LYS A 256 -32.98 -30.54 -74.70
CA LYS A 256 -32.85 -31.99 -74.43
C LYS A 256 -31.62 -32.35 -73.58
N ASN A 257 -30.50 -31.64 -73.75
CA ASN A 257 -29.26 -31.92 -73.00
C ASN A 257 -29.38 -31.44 -71.54
N ALA A 258 -30.01 -30.29 -71.33
CA ALA A 258 -30.27 -29.77 -69.99
C ALA A 258 -31.18 -30.68 -69.16
N LYS A 259 -32.05 -31.49 -69.79
CA LYS A 259 -32.92 -32.46 -69.12
C LYS A 259 -32.20 -33.74 -68.69
N LYS A 260 -31.05 -34.04 -69.30
CA LYS A 260 -30.20 -35.19 -68.94
C LYS A 260 -29.36 -34.93 -67.69
N ILE A 261 -29.03 -33.65 -67.42
CA ILE A 261 -28.25 -33.25 -66.25
C ILE A 261 -29.19 -33.18 -65.04
N LYS A 262 -29.31 -34.30 -64.31
CA LYS A 262 -30.19 -34.43 -63.13
C LYS A 262 -29.64 -33.80 -61.85
N LEU A 263 -28.33 -33.60 -61.76
CA LEU A 263 -27.67 -32.93 -60.62
C LEU A 263 -28.27 -31.55 -60.31
N LYS A 264 -28.72 -30.82 -61.34
CA LYS A 264 -29.34 -29.50 -61.17
C LYS A 264 -30.71 -29.55 -60.48
N ASP A 265 -31.36 -30.71 -60.46
CA ASP A 265 -32.71 -30.90 -59.93
C ASP A 265 -32.68 -31.40 -58.46
N ILE A 266 -31.49 -31.71 -57.92
CA ILE A 266 -31.30 -32.10 -56.52
C ILE A 266 -31.51 -30.89 -55.60
N GLU A 267 -32.20 -31.09 -54.48
CA GLU A 267 -32.35 -30.08 -53.43
C GLU A 267 -31.09 -30.07 -52.55
N PRO A 268 -30.51 -28.89 -52.27
CA PRO A 268 -29.36 -28.80 -51.37
C PRO A 268 -29.65 -29.40 -49.99
N GLU A 269 -28.67 -30.07 -49.41
CA GLU A 269 -28.76 -30.62 -48.07
C GLU A 269 -28.45 -29.56 -47.00
N GLU A 270 -29.06 -29.70 -45.82
CA GLU A 270 -28.89 -28.74 -44.73
C GLU A 270 -27.53 -28.92 -44.02
N GLU A 271 -26.65 -27.93 -44.15
CA GLU A 271 -25.29 -27.99 -43.58
C GLU A 271 -25.24 -27.80 -42.05
N SER A 272 -26.30 -27.24 -41.45
CA SER A 272 -26.25 -26.66 -40.11
C SER A 272 -26.04 -27.72 -39.01
N GLY A 273 -26.63 -28.90 -39.15
CA GLY A 273 -26.48 -30.02 -38.22
C GLY A 273 -25.06 -30.57 -38.23
N ALA A 274 -24.57 -30.98 -39.40
CA ALA A 274 -23.23 -31.54 -39.57
C ALA A 274 -22.12 -30.55 -39.16
N LYS A 275 -22.30 -29.26 -39.48
CA LYS A 275 -21.36 -28.22 -39.06
C LYS A 275 -21.33 -28.04 -37.55
N ARG A 276 -22.49 -28.08 -36.87
CA ARG A 276 -22.55 -27.94 -35.41
C ARG A 276 -21.84 -29.10 -34.72
N GLU A 277 -22.10 -30.32 -35.16
CA GLU A 277 -21.45 -31.52 -34.64
C GLU A 277 -19.92 -31.43 -34.79
N PHE A 278 -19.41 -31.03 -35.96
CA PHE A 278 -17.98 -30.80 -36.15
C PHE A 278 -17.41 -29.74 -35.18
N VAL A 279 -18.07 -28.59 -35.03
CA VAL A 279 -17.60 -27.50 -34.15
C VAL A 279 -17.55 -27.96 -32.69
N GLU A 280 -18.56 -28.68 -32.22
CA GLU A 280 -18.61 -29.22 -30.87
C GLU A 280 -17.43 -30.18 -30.58
N PHE A 281 -17.14 -31.11 -31.52
CA PHE A 281 -16.00 -32.02 -31.37
C PHE A 281 -14.65 -31.30 -31.49
N ASN A 282 -14.51 -30.34 -32.42
CA ASN A 282 -13.28 -29.56 -32.60
C ASN A 282 -12.92 -28.76 -31.34
N GLU A 283 -13.90 -28.07 -30.74
CA GLU A 283 -13.70 -27.36 -29.48
C GLU A 283 -13.29 -28.30 -28.34
N GLY A 284 -13.92 -29.47 -28.25
CA GLY A 284 -13.58 -30.50 -27.27
C GLY A 284 -12.14 -31.02 -27.44
N VAL A 285 -11.74 -31.37 -28.66
CA VAL A 285 -10.38 -31.82 -29.00
C VAL A 285 -9.34 -30.77 -28.60
N LYS A 286 -9.59 -29.49 -28.90
CA LYS A 286 -8.69 -28.39 -28.54
C LYS A 286 -8.52 -28.30 -27.02
N LYS A 287 -9.61 -28.28 -26.25
CA LYS A 287 -9.58 -28.21 -24.79
C LYS A 287 -8.83 -29.39 -24.17
N ILE A 288 -9.02 -30.61 -24.68
CA ILE A 288 -8.32 -31.79 -24.17
C ILE A 288 -6.82 -31.70 -24.45
N LYS A 289 -6.41 -31.28 -25.65
CA LYS A 289 -4.99 -31.06 -25.98
C LYS A 289 -4.35 -30.03 -25.06
N ASP A 290 -5.02 -28.90 -24.85
CA ASP A 290 -4.54 -27.83 -23.97
C ASP A 290 -4.38 -28.34 -22.53
N PHE A 291 -5.32 -29.17 -22.05
CA PHE A 291 -5.27 -29.74 -20.72
C PHE A 291 -4.16 -30.81 -20.56
N ILE A 292 -3.94 -31.67 -21.56
CA ILE A 292 -2.82 -32.62 -21.56
C ILE A 292 -1.48 -31.86 -21.51
N ALA A 293 -1.33 -30.78 -22.30
CA ALA A 293 -0.13 -29.94 -22.25
C ALA A 293 0.05 -29.28 -20.87
N PHE A 294 -1.03 -28.75 -20.31
CA PHE A 294 -1.04 -28.17 -18.96
C PHE A 294 -0.55 -29.17 -17.89
N LEU A 295 -1.05 -30.41 -17.91
CA LEU A 295 -0.61 -31.46 -16.99
C LEU A 295 0.89 -31.78 -17.13
N GLY A 296 1.41 -31.76 -18.38
CA GLY A 296 2.80 -32.08 -18.69
C GLY A 296 3.81 -30.95 -18.45
N GLU A 297 3.39 -29.68 -18.46
CA GLU A 297 4.30 -28.53 -18.44
C GLU A 297 4.20 -27.69 -17.16
N HIS A 298 3.07 -27.70 -16.44
CA HIS A 298 2.84 -26.77 -15.35
C HIS A 298 3.62 -27.15 -14.06
N PRO A 299 4.53 -26.27 -13.55
CA PRO A 299 5.42 -26.60 -12.43
C PRO A 299 4.69 -26.92 -11.12
N SER A 300 3.55 -26.28 -10.86
CA SER A 300 2.77 -26.52 -9.64
C SER A 300 2.03 -27.86 -9.70
N VAL A 301 1.62 -28.31 -10.87
CA VAL A 301 0.89 -29.60 -11.02
C VAL A 301 1.85 -30.75 -10.74
N LYS A 302 3.07 -30.68 -11.27
CA LYS A 302 4.14 -31.68 -11.03
C LYS A 302 4.61 -31.78 -9.58
N LYS A 303 4.32 -30.79 -8.74
CA LYS A 303 4.66 -30.81 -7.32
C LYS A 303 3.60 -31.51 -6.47
N GLU A 304 2.36 -31.50 -6.93
CA GLU A 304 1.21 -32.00 -6.16
C GLU A 304 0.79 -33.42 -6.58
N LEU A 305 1.08 -33.84 -7.82
CA LEU A 305 0.77 -35.17 -8.33
C LEU A 305 2.03 -36.02 -8.50
N SER A 306 1.94 -37.31 -8.19
CA SER A 306 3.00 -38.29 -8.49
C SER A 306 3.10 -38.57 -9.99
N MET A 307 4.24 -39.11 -10.43
CA MET A 307 4.42 -39.49 -11.85
C MET A 307 3.39 -40.55 -12.30
N ILE A 308 2.98 -41.45 -11.41
CA ILE A 308 1.98 -42.50 -11.71
C ILE A 308 0.60 -41.88 -11.93
N GLU A 309 0.17 -40.95 -11.07
CA GLU A 309 -1.13 -40.28 -11.20
C GLU A 309 -1.19 -39.42 -12.48
N ILE A 310 -0.09 -38.76 -12.82
CA ILE A 310 0.02 -38.01 -14.08
C ILE A 310 -0.10 -38.97 -15.27
N GLU A 311 0.61 -40.10 -15.26
CA GLU A 311 0.54 -41.10 -16.32
C GLU A 311 -0.87 -41.69 -16.50
N GLU A 312 -1.57 -42.02 -15.40
CA GLU A 312 -2.94 -42.55 -15.45
C GLU A 312 -3.93 -41.54 -16.02
N ILE A 313 -3.88 -40.28 -15.56
CA ILE A 313 -4.76 -39.22 -16.06
C ILE A 313 -4.45 -38.93 -17.53
N THR A 314 -3.17 -38.83 -17.90
CA THR A 314 -2.76 -38.62 -19.29
C THR A 314 -3.21 -39.78 -20.18
N HIS A 315 -3.11 -41.03 -19.73
CA HIS A 315 -3.60 -42.19 -20.49
C HIS A 315 -5.09 -42.10 -20.79
N VAL A 316 -5.93 -41.83 -19.78
CA VAL A 316 -7.39 -41.72 -19.96
C VAL A 316 -7.74 -40.56 -20.89
N LEU A 317 -7.05 -39.42 -20.77
CA LEU A 317 -7.26 -38.26 -21.63
C LEU A 317 -6.79 -38.50 -23.05
N SER A 318 -5.69 -39.21 -23.26
CA SER A 318 -5.21 -39.63 -24.59
C SER A 318 -6.19 -40.56 -25.28
N ASP A 319 -6.73 -41.56 -24.58
CA ASP A 319 -7.78 -42.45 -25.13
C ASP A 319 -9.06 -41.70 -25.47
N LEU A 320 -9.43 -40.69 -24.67
CA LEU A 320 -10.56 -39.81 -25.00
C LEU A 320 -10.24 -38.96 -26.22
N LEU A 321 -9.04 -38.38 -26.28
CA LEU A 321 -8.58 -37.55 -27.38
C LEU A 321 -8.64 -38.30 -28.71
N ASP A 322 -8.14 -39.53 -28.77
CA ASP A 322 -8.17 -40.35 -29.99
C ASP A 322 -9.60 -40.63 -30.47
N ARG A 323 -10.51 -40.93 -29.54
CA ARG A 323 -11.94 -41.10 -29.85
C ARG A 323 -12.58 -39.81 -30.35
N MET A 324 -12.25 -38.68 -29.74
CA MET A 324 -12.78 -37.38 -30.16
C MET A 324 -12.21 -36.90 -31.48
N ILE A 325 -10.92 -37.12 -31.78
CA ILE A 325 -10.31 -36.82 -33.08
C ILE A 325 -10.98 -37.65 -34.18
N THR A 326 -11.28 -38.93 -33.90
CA THR A 326 -11.99 -39.78 -34.86
C THR A 326 -13.38 -39.20 -35.18
N ARG A 327 -14.15 -38.81 -34.15
CA ARG A 327 -15.47 -38.17 -34.34
C ARG A 327 -15.39 -36.79 -34.98
N GLU A 328 -14.38 -35.99 -34.63
CA GLU A 328 -14.10 -34.71 -35.27
C GLU A 328 -13.87 -34.90 -36.77
N TRP A 329 -13.09 -35.91 -37.16
CA TRP A 329 -12.82 -36.22 -38.55
C TRP A 329 -14.07 -36.70 -39.30
N GLU A 330 -14.87 -37.59 -38.69
CA GLU A 330 -16.15 -38.04 -39.25
C GLU A 330 -17.11 -36.85 -39.45
N GLY A 331 -17.25 -35.98 -38.45
CA GLY A 331 -18.06 -34.77 -38.53
C GLY A 331 -17.55 -33.78 -39.58
N PHE A 332 -16.24 -33.58 -39.67
CA PHE A 332 -15.62 -32.76 -40.71
C PHE A 332 -15.89 -33.33 -42.10
N SER A 333 -15.71 -34.65 -42.28
CA SER A 333 -15.93 -35.34 -43.55
C SER A 333 -17.39 -35.21 -43.98
N GLY A 334 -18.34 -35.49 -43.08
CA GLY A 334 -19.78 -35.36 -43.36
C GLY A 334 -20.18 -33.92 -43.70
N TRP A 335 -19.68 -32.94 -42.93
CA TRP A 335 -19.90 -31.52 -43.24
C TRP A 335 -19.33 -31.14 -44.62
N LYS A 336 -18.11 -31.57 -44.96
CA LYS A 336 -17.48 -31.27 -46.25
C LYS A 336 -18.15 -31.99 -47.41
N GLU A 337 -18.63 -33.21 -47.22
CA GLU A 337 -19.42 -33.93 -48.22
C GLU A 337 -20.65 -33.11 -48.62
N ILE A 338 -21.41 -32.62 -47.64
CA ILE A 338 -22.58 -31.75 -47.86
C ILE A 338 -22.14 -30.45 -48.59
N CYS A 339 -21.09 -29.78 -48.11
CA CYS A 339 -20.60 -28.54 -48.77
C CYS A 339 -20.21 -28.79 -50.23
N PHE A 340 -19.52 -29.90 -50.52
CA PHE A 340 -19.08 -30.22 -51.88
C PHE A 340 -20.26 -30.61 -52.76
N LEU A 341 -21.21 -31.39 -52.25
CA LEU A 341 -22.45 -31.72 -52.95
C LEU A 341 -23.22 -30.44 -53.30
N ASN A 342 -23.46 -29.57 -52.31
CA ASN A 342 -24.14 -28.29 -52.50
C ASN A 342 -23.40 -27.41 -53.52
N SER A 343 -22.07 -27.34 -53.45
CA SER A 343 -21.24 -26.58 -54.41
C SER A 343 -21.33 -27.14 -55.84
N VAL A 344 -21.36 -28.47 -56.00
CA VAL A 344 -21.55 -29.11 -57.31
C VAL A 344 -22.93 -28.80 -57.86
N ILE A 345 -23.98 -28.92 -57.04
CA ILE A 345 -25.36 -28.59 -57.43
C ILE A 345 -25.45 -27.14 -57.92
N GLU A 346 -24.92 -26.19 -57.14
CA GLU A 346 -24.84 -24.75 -57.47
C GLU A 346 -24.11 -24.50 -58.81
N LYS A 347 -22.91 -25.07 -58.97
CA LYS A 347 -22.11 -24.88 -60.20
C LYS A 347 -22.80 -25.43 -61.44
N PHE A 348 -23.37 -26.65 -61.35
CA PHE A 348 -24.09 -27.24 -62.47
C PHE A 348 -25.37 -26.47 -62.79
N ARG A 349 -26.10 -25.96 -61.79
CA ARG A 349 -27.25 -25.08 -62.01
C ARG A 349 -26.85 -23.82 -62.76
N THR A 350 -25.80 -23.14 -62.29
CA THR A 350 -25.27 -21.91 -62.88
C THR A 350 -24.80 -22.11 -64.32
N GLU A 351 -24.03 -23.18 -64.58
CA GLU A 351 -23.53 -23.47 -65.93
C GLU A 351 -24.65 -23.89 -66.89
N VAL A 352 -25.66 -24.63 -66.42
CA VAL A 352 -26.83 -24.97 -67.23
C VAL A 352 -27.62 -23.70 -67.56
N GLU A 353 -27.85 -22.82 -66.59
CA GLU A 353 -28.53 -21.54 -66.82
C GLU A 353 -27.75 -20.69 -67.83
N ARG A 354 -26.45 -20.52 -67.63
CA ARG A 354 -25.55 -19.78 -68.53
C ARG A 354 -25.54 -20.30 -69.96
N LYS A 355 -25.49 -21.63 -70.15
CA LYS A 355 -25.41 -22.26 -71.49
C LYS A 355 -26.75 -22.37 -72.20
N THR A 356 -27.86 -22.42 -71.46
CA THR A 356 -29.19 -22.65 -72.06
C THR A 356 -30.05 -21.40 -72.08
N GLY A 357 -29.67 -20.35 -71.36
CA GLY A 357 -30.49 -19.16 -71.15
C GLY A 357 -31.78 -19.44 -70.38
N SER A 358 -31.97 -20.66 -69.87
CA SER A 358 -33.13 -21.03 -69.07
C SER A 358 -32.81 -20.75 -67.60
N PRO A 359 -33.65 -19.95 -66.90
CA PRO A 359 -33.45 -19.65 -65.49
C PRO A 359 -33.39 -20.94 -64.66
N ALA A 360 -32.55 -20.96 -63.62
CA ALA A 360 -32.52 -22.05 -62.65
C ALA A 360 -33.68 -21.92 -61.64
N LYS A 361 -34.23 -23.04 -61.15
CA LYS A 361 -35.19 -23.02 -60.04
C LYS A 361 -34.47 -22.47 -58.81
N PRO A 362 -34.99 -21.44 -58.14
CA PRO A 362 -34.39 -21.02 -56.88
C PRO A 362 -34.49 -22.14 -55.83
N THR A 363 -33.43 -22.30 -55.02
CA THR A 363 -33.27 -23.38 -54.02
C THR A 363 -33.97 -23.07 -52.71
N SER A 364 -33.99 -21.80 -52.29
CA SER A 364 -34.64 -21.34 -51.07
C SER A 364 -35.24 -19.95 -51.26
N THR A 365 -36.06 -19.53 -50.30
CA THR A 365 -36.57 -18.15 -50.23
C THR A 365 -35.50 -17.15 -49.76
N GLY A 366 -34.37 -17.61 -49.24
CA GLY A 366 -33.33 -16.80 -48.60
C GLY A 366 -33.74 -16.19 -47.25
N PHE A 367 -35.00 -16.43 -46.81
CA PHE A 367 -35.55 -15.80 -45.61
C PHE A 367 -34.86 -16.30 -44.33
N ARG A 368 -34.49 -17.59 -44.29
CA ARG A 368 -33.81 -18.17 -43.14
C ARG A 368 -32.45 -17.51 -42.93
N GLU A 369 -31.66 -17.38 -43.98
CA GLU A 369 -30.33 -16.77 -43.95
C GLU A 369 -30.43 -15.29 -43.60
N TYR A 370 -31.40 -14.57 -44.16
CA TYR A 370 -31.73 -13.19 -43.80
C TYR A 370 -32.06 -13.04 -42.31
N ALA A 371 -32.99 -13.86 -41.80
CA ALA A 371 -33.43 -13.80 -40.40
C ALA A 371 -32.30 -14.18 -39.43
N LEU A 372 -31.57 -15.26 -39.71
CA LEU A 372 -30.43 -15.69 -38.88
C LEU A 372 -29.32 -14.65 -38.83
N ASN A 373 -29.07 -13.93 -39.92
CA ASN A 373 -28.10 -12.83 -39.94
C ASN A 373 -28.49 -11.73 -38.94
N ARG A 374 -29.76 -11.32 -38.95
CA ARG A 374 -30.29 -10.32 -38.00
C ARG A 374 -30.25 -10.79 -36.55
N VAL A 375 -30.64 -12.03 -36.28
CA VAL A 375 -30.56 -12.62 -34.93
C VAL A 375 -29.12 -12.67 -34.42
N ARG A 376 -28.14 -12.97 -35.28
CA ARG A 376 -26.70 -12.95 -34.91
C ARG A 376 -26.22 -11.54 -34.60
N ILE A 377 -26.62 -10.55 -35.40
CA ILE A 377 -26.29 -9.13 -35.16
C ILE A 377 -26.87 -8.69 -33.81
N GLU A 378 -28.13 -9.02 -33.52
CA GLU A 378 -28.76 -8.74 -32.23
C GLU A 378 -27.97 -9.37 -31.06
N ALA A 379 -27.66 -10.67 -31.17
CA ALA A 379 -26.95 -11.40 -30.12
C ALA A 379 -25.56 -10.79 -29.83
N ASN A 380 -24.79 -10.48 -30.87
CA ASN A 380 -23.47 -9.85 -30.73
C ASN A 380 -23.58 -8.45 -30.11
N ALA A 381 -24.53 -7.64 -30.57
CA ALA A 381 -24.76 -6.31 -30.00
C ALA A 381 -25.21 -6.39 -28.53
N ALA A 382 -26.06 -7.36 -28.19
CA ALA A 382 -26.53 -7.57 -26.82
C ALA A 382 -25.39 -7.94 -25.87
N GLU A 383 -24.47 -8.83 -26.27
CA GLU A 383 -23.34 -9.21 -25.43
C GLU A 383 -22.37 -8.04 -25.20
N ILE A 384 -22.11 -7.21 -26.22
CA ILE A 384 -21.32 -5.98 -26.06
C ILE A 384 -22.00 -5.04 -25.06
N ILE A 385 -23.31 -4.79 -25.20
CA ILE A 385 -24.04 -3.89 -24.31
C ILE A 385 -24.06 -4.42 -22.87
N LYS A 386 -24.25 -5.72 -22.68
CA LYS A 386 -24.16 -6.37 -21.36
C LYS A 386 -22.81 -6.11 -20.69
N SER A 387 -21.71 -6.23 -21.43
CA SER A 387 -20.37 -5.92 -20.92
C SER A 387 -20.21 -4.43 -20.56
N LEU A 388 -20.75 -3.51 -21.37
CA LEU A 388 -20.73 -2.07 -21.10
C LEU A 388 -21.60 -1.65 -19.91
N ASP A 389 -22.71 -2.35 -19.66
CA ASP A 389 -23.63 -2.05 -18.56
C ASP A 389 -23.20 -2.70 -17.22
N THR A 390 -22.16 -3.53 -17.25
CA THR A 390 -21.62 -4.17 -16.04
C THR A 390 -20.86 -3.16 -15.18
N LYS A 391 -21.13 -3.18 -13.87
CA LYS A 391 -20.51 -2.27 -12.90
C LYS A 391 -19.27 -2.91 -12.27
N ILE A 392 -18.15 -2.20 -12.34
CA ILE A 392 -16.92 -2.56 -11.63
C ILE A 392 -16.95 -1.89 -10.25
N GLN A 393 -16.66 -2.66 -9.19
CA GLN A 393 -16.61 -2.12 -7.84
C GLN A 393 -15.44 -1.14 -7.67
N VAL A 394 -15.63 -0.14 -6.80
CA VAL A 394 -14.60 0.86 -6.53
C VAL A 394 -13.44 0.21 -5.79
N LEU A 395 -12.23 0.28 -6.38
CA LEU A 395 -11.03 -0.19 -5.70
C LEU A 395 -10.60 0.84 -4.66
N LYS A 396 -10.21 0.37 -3.47
CA LYS A 396 -9.75 1.19 -2.35
C LYS A 396 -8.34 0.78 -1.97
N GLU A 397 -7.44 1.74 -1.91
CA GLU A 397 -6.07 1.59 -1.45
C GLU A 397 -5.87 2.48 -0.22
N ALA A 398 -5.33 1.93 0.88
CA ALA A 398 -5.02 2.73 2.07
C ALA A 398 -3.81 3.64 1.78
N VAL A 399 -3.93 4.93 2.10
CA VAL A 399 -2.88 5.92 1.81
C VAL A 399 -2.13 6.32 3.07
N GLY A 400 -2.84 6.60 4.16
CA GLY A 400 -2.25 7.00 5.45
C GLY A 400 -3.26 7.63 6.39
N ASN A 401 -2.82 8.07 7.57
CA ASN A 401 -3.68 8.65 8.60
C ASN A 401 -3.41 10.16 8.76
N LEU A 402 -4.46 10.99 8.65
CA LEU A 402 -4.39 12.45 8.78
C LEU A 402 -4.55 12.93 10.24
N GLY A 403 -4.32 12.04 11.20
CA GLY A 403 -4.44 12.29 12.63
C GLY A 403 -5.80 11.91 13.21
N SER A 404 -5.86 11.88 14.54
CA SER A 404 -7.03 11.50 15.36
C SER A 404 -8.30 12.29 15.03
N ASN A 405 -8.15 13.54 14.57
CA ASN A 405 -9.28 14.44 14.30
C ASN A 405 -9.92 14.26 12.90
N LYS A 406 -9.24 13.60 11.95
CA LYS A 406 -9.71 13.49 10.56
C LYS A 406 -9.94 12.04 10.10
N GLY A 407 -9.05 11.13 10.48
CA GLY A 407 -9.14 9.71 10.14
C GLY A 407 -8.28 9.29 8.93
N GLU A 408 -8.62 8.15 8.36
CA GLU A 408 -7.83 7.47 7.31
C GLU A 408 -8.12 8.02 5.92
N LEU A 409 -7.05 8.36 5.21
CA LEU A 409 -7.09 8.72 3.81
C LEU A 409 -7.01 7.46 2.95
N GLU A 410 -7.94 7.32 2.01
CA GLU A 410 -7.97 6.26 1.01
C GLU A 410 -7.72 6.85 -0.38
N LEU A 411 -7.12 6.08 -1.27
CA LEU A 411 -7.15 6.34 -2.71
C LEU A 411 -8.22 5.44 -3.33
N ARG A 412 -9.16 6.05 -4.06
CA ARG A 412 -10.25 5.34 -4.72
C ARG A 412 -10.06 5.34 -6.22
N THR A 413 -10.24 4.18 -6.83
CA THR A 413 -10.26 4.02 -8.29
C THR A 413 -11.65 3.59 -8.72
N GLU A 414 -12.35 4.48 -9.41
CA GLU A 414 -13.62 4.17 -10.05
C GLU A 414 -13.39 3.84 -11.52
N PHE A 415 -13.94 2.72 -11.97
CA PHE A 415 -13.99 2.35 -13.39
C PHE A 415 -15.42 2.44 -13.91
N ARG A 416 -15.59 2.98 -15.12
CA ARG A 416 -16.88 3.04 -15.81
C ARG A 416 -16.67 2.82 -17.30
N PHE A 417 -17.44 1.93 -17.89
CA PHE A 417 -17.50 1.84 -19.34
C PHE A 417 -18.23 3.06 -19.91
N GLN A 418 -17.79 3.51 -21.08
CA GLN A 418 -18.52 4.49 -21.84
C GLN A 418 -19.83 3.86 -22.35
N ASP A 419 -20.97 4.42 -21.91
CA ASP A 419 -22.32 3.94 -22.22
C ASP A 419 -23.01 4.73 -23.34
N GLY A 420 -22.35 5.78 -23.84
CA GLY A 420 -22.87 6.72 -24.83
C GLY A 420 -23.45 8.01 -24.22
N THR A 421 -23.59 8.09 -22.90
CA THR A 421 -24.13 9.26 -22.19
C THR A 421 -23.04 10.04 -21.47
N ILE A 422 -22.00 9.36 -20.97
CA ILE A 422 -20.95 9.96 -20.15
C ILE A 422 -20.27 11.13 -20.88
N THR A 423 -20.31 12.30 -20.25
CA THR A 423 -19.63 13.56 -20.67
C THR A 423 -18.61 14.06 -19.64
N ASP A 424 -18.43 13.36 -18.53
CA ASP A 424 -17.58 13.83 -17.43
C ASP A 424 -16.13 14.03 -17.90
N GLY A 425 -15.68 15.28 -17.79
CA GLY A 425 -14.31 15.68 -18.11
C GLY A 425 -13.29 15.05 -17.16
N GLY A 426 -13.67 14.78 -15.92
CA GLY A 426 -12.79 14.26 -14.86
C GLY A 426 -12.49 12.75 -14.94
N LEU A 427 -13.17 12.00 -15.82
CA LEU A 427 -12.81 10.61 -16.13
C LEU A 427 -11.61 10.57 -17.08
N ASN A 428 -10.59 9.79 -16.82
CA ASN A 428 -9.45 9.58 -17.71
C ASN A 428 -9.69 8.36 -18.61
N LYS A 429 -8.99 8.35 -19.76
CA LYS A 429 -8.97 7.21 -20.68
C LYS A 429 -7.88 6.23 -20.26
N LEU A 430 -8.20 4.93 -20.22
CA LEU A 430 -7.23 3.90 -19.85
C LEU A 430 -6.26 3.56 -21.01
N LYS A 431 -6.76 3.61 -22.25
CA LYS A 431 -5.99 3.43 -23.49
C LYS A 431 -6.00 4.70 -24.33
N ALA A 432 -5.22 4.72 -25.40
CA ALA A 432 -5.02 5.90 -26.24
C ALA A 432 -6.27 6.40 -26.99
N VAL A 433 -7.38 5.65 -26.97
CA VAL A 433 -8.62 6.00 -27.68
C VAL A 433 -9.28 7.27 -27.11
N ASN A 434 -9.70 8.17 -27.99
CA ASN A 434 -10.36 9.41 -27.59
C ASN A 434 -11.79 9.15 -27.09
N LYS A 435 -12.26 9.96 -26.12
CA LYS A 435 -13.60 9.84 -25.53
C LYS A 435 -14.74 10.00 -26.54
N GLY A 436 -14.53 10.80 -27.59
CA GLY A 436 -15.51 11.03 -28.66
C GLY A 436 -15.87 9.72 -29.39
N PRO A 437 -14.89 9.05 -30.04
CA PRO A 437 -15.06 7.73 -30.64
C PRO A 437 -15.70 6.70 -29.71
N GLN A 438 -15.23 6.57 -28.46
CA GLN A 438 -15.81 5.64 -27.48
C GLN A 438 -17.31 5.90 -27.26
N LYS A 439 -17.68 7.18 -27.12
CA LYS A 439 -19.08 7.59 -26.90
C LYS A 439 -19.95 7.30 -28.11
N THR A 440 -19.45 7.61 -29.30
CA THR A 440 -20.15 7.32 -30.56
C THR A 440 -20.32 5.82 -30.75
N PHE A 441 -19.29 5.03 -30.45
CA PHE A 441 -19.33 3.57 -30.52
C PHE A 441 -20.49 3.01 -29.68
N ALA A 442 -20.51 3.31 -28.38
CA ALA A 442 -21.54 2.80 -27.47
C ALA A 442 -22.95 3.22 -27.92
N LYS A 443 -23.12 4.47 -28.38
CA LYS A 443 -24.41 4.93 -28.95
C LYS A 443 -24.83 4.14 -30.19
N VAL A 444 -23.90 3.90 -31.12
CA VAL A 444 -24.21 3.20 -32.37
C VAL A 444 -24.52 1.73 -32.10
N VAL A 445 -23.77 1.05 -31.23
CA VAL A 445 -24.06 -0.36 -30.86
C VAL A 445 -25.44 -0.48 -30.19
N ARG A 446 -25.83 0.46 -29.31
CA ARG A 446 -27.20 0.48 -28.75
C ARG A 446 -28.28 0.72 -29.82
N LYS A 447 -28.01 1.54 -30.83
CA LYS A 447 -28.92 1.73 -31.97
C LYS A 447 -29.04 0.47 -32.82
N ILE A 448 -27.92 -0.20 -33.10
CA ILE A 448 -27.89 -1.49 -33.80
C ILE A 448 -28.77 -2.50 -33.06
N LEU A 449 -28.56 -2.66 -31.75
CA LEU A 449 -29.36 -3.57 -30.93
C LEU A 449 -30.86 -3.25 -31.02
N LYS A 450 -31.24 -1.97 -30.84
CA LYS A 450 -32.63 -1.51 -30.89
C LYS A 450 -33.28 -1.73 -32.26
N ASN A 451 -32.52 -1.57 -33.35
CA ASN A 451 -33.01 -1.61 -34.73
C ASN A 451 -32.61 -2.91 -35.45
N SER A 452 -32.32 -3.99 -34.72
CA SER A 452 -31.80 -5.26 -35.28
C SER A 452 -32.70 -5.88 -36.37
N TYR A 453 -33.98 -5.52 -36.37
CA TYR A 453 -34.99 -6.04 -37.30
C TYR A 453 -35.54 -4.99 -38.28
N GLU A 454 -35.06 -3.75 -38.20
CA GLU A 454 -35.52 -2.65 -39.05
C GLU A 454 -34.76 -2.60 -40.38
N ASP A 455 -35.34 -1.90 -41.36
CA ASP A 455 -34.76 -1.75 -42.70
C ASP A 455 -33.45 -0.91 -42.69
N ASP A 456 -33.28 -0.04 -41.68
CA ASP A 456 -32.13 0.85 -41.56
C ASP A 456 -30.94 0.26 -40.79
N LEU A 457 -31.00 -1.01 -40.35
CA LEU A 457 -29.94 -1.68 -39.57
C LEU A 457 -28.54 -1.48 -40.17
N PHE A 458 -28.40 -1.71 -41.48
CA PHE A 458 -27.11 -1.62 -42.15
C PHE A 458 -26.61 -0.19 -42.32
N GLN A 459 -27.48 0.83 -42.19
CA GLN A 459 -27.05 2.22 -42.07
C GLN A 459 -26.38 2.48 -40.71
N HIS A 460 -26.88 1.87 -39.63
CA HIS A 460 -26.25 1.95 -38.31
C HIS A 460 -24.91 1.18 -38.28
N ILE A 461 -24.82 0.02 -38.92
CA ILE A 461 -23.56 -0.72 -39.07
C ILE A 461 -22.54 0.06 -39.91
N ALA A 462 -22.98 0.68 -41.02
CA ALA A 462 -22.11 1.59 -41.78
C ALA A 462 -21.65 2.78 -40.93
N SER A 463 -22.54 3.33 -40.09
CA SER A 463 -22.20 4.40 -39.15
C SER A 463 -21.19 3.95 -38.08
N LEU A 464 -21.23 2.68 -37.65
CA LEU A 464 -20.24 2.10 -36.73
C LEU A 464 -18.86 2.06 -37.37
N ASN A 465 -18.78 1.59 -38.62
CA ASN A 465 -17.54 1.49 -39.38
C ASN A 465 -16.99 2.87 -39.82
N ALA A 466 -17.82 3.90 -39.84
CA ALA A 466 -17.42 5.28 -40.16
C ALA A 466 -16.87 6.07 -38.96
N ILE A 467 -16.83 5.48 -37.76
CA ILE A 467 -16.26 6.13 -36.58
C ILE A 467 -14.75 6.33 -36.78
N GLU A 468 -14.28 7.55 -36.55
CA GLU A 468 -12.85 7.87 -36.59
C GLU A 468 -12.08 7.02 -35.57
N ASP A 469 -10.94 6.47 -35.98
CA ASP A 469 -10.10 5.61 -35.15
C ASP A 469 -10.80 4.35 -34.61
N ILE A 470 -11.87 3.87 -35.27
CA ILE A 470 -12.59 2.65 -34.85
C ILE A 470 -11.68 1.41 -34.78
N GLU A 471 -10.62 1.35 -35.59
CA GLU A 471 -9.62 0.29 -35.55
C GLU A 471 -8.90 0.18 -34.20
N LYS A 472 -8.86 1.27 -33.43
CA LYS A 472 -8.27 1.29 -32.08
C LYS A 472 -9.22 0.75 -31.02
N ILE A 473 -10.48 0.43 -31.35
CA ILE A 473 -11.47 -0.19 -30.45
C ILE A 473 -11.61 -1.66 -30.86
N GLU A 474 -10.69 -2.49 -30.40
CA GLU A 474 -10.68 -3.93 -30.67
C GLU A 474 -11.57 -4.70 -29.69
N THR A 475 -11.70 -4.20 -28.46
CA THR A 475 -12.46 -4.83 -27.37
C THR A 475 -13.24 -3.78 -26.58
N VAL A 476 -14.08 -4.21 -25.65
CA VAL A 476 -14.74 -3.29 -24.70
C VAL A 476 -13.73 -2.65 -23.74
N TYR A 477 -12.52 -3.20 -23.59
CA TYR A 477 -11.49 -2.63 -22.71
C TYR A 477 -11.09 -1.21 -23.13
N GLU A 478 -11.06 -0.94 -24.43
CA GLU A 478 -10.76 0.39 -24.97
C GLU A 478 -11.87 1.41 -24.71
N LEU A 479 -13.04 0.97 -24.25
CA LEU A 479 -14.18 1.81 -23.86
C LEU A 479 -14.18 2.12 -22.35
N LEU A 480 -13.21 1.58 -21.60
CA LEU A 480 -13.11 1.76 -20.16
C LEU A 480 -12.52 3.12 -19.79
N LEU A 481 -13.25 3.85 -18.94
CA LEU A 481 -12.84 5.11 -18.34
C LEU A 481 -12.56 4.89 -16.85
N PHE A 482 -11.68 5.71 -16.27
CA PHE A 482 -11.38 5.63 -14.85
C PHE A 482 -11.26 7.00 -14.18
N LYS A 483 -11.47 7.07 -12.87
CA LYS A 483 -11.18 8.24 -12.05
C LYS A 483 -10.49 7.80 -10.78
N ARG A 484 -9.28 8.32 -10.52
CA ARG A 484 -8.54 8.12 -9.27
C ARG A 484 -8.60 9.39 -8.45
N TYR A 485 -8.94 9.29 -7.17
CA TYR A 485 -9.04 10.43 -6.27
C TYR A 485 -8.87 10.01 -4.81
N PHE A 486 -8.36 10.91 -3.99
CA PHE A 486 -8.29 10.69 -2.54
C PHE A 486 -9.66 10.84 -1.91
N ALA A 487 -9.96 10.03 -0.90
CA ALA A 487 -11.20 10.05 -0.17
C ALA A 487 -10.96 9.99 1.33
N LEU A 488 -11.75 10.76 2.08
CA LEU A 488 -11.77 10.77 3.54
C LEU A 488 -13.20 10.47 3.99
N ASN A 489 -13.39 9.47 4.85
CA ASN A 489 -14.70 8.98 5.29
C ASN A 489 -15.66 8.69 4.11
N GLY A 490 -15.08 8.27 2.99
CA GLY A 490 -15.77 7.94 1.75
C GLY A 490 -16.22 9.08 0.86
N CYS A 491 -15.91 10.32 1.20
CA CYS A 491 -16.12 11.49 0.34
C CYS A 491 -14.83 11.87 -0.37
N GLN A 492 -14.92 12.33 -1.62
CA GLN A 492 -13.77 12.86 -2.35
C GLN A 492 -13.13 14.00 -1.55
N TYR A 493 -11.82 13.93 -1.36
CA TYR A 493 -11.02 14.83 -0.55
C TYR A 493 -9.77 15.26 -1.31
N SER A 494 -9.32 16.49 -1.07
CA SER A 494 -8.06 17.01 -1.60
C SER A 494 -7.16 17.36 -0.42
N PRO A 495 -6.13 16.54 -0.13
CA PRO A 495 -5.21 16.81 0.95
C PRO A 495 -4.53 18.18 0.80
N SER A 496 -4.41 18.91 1.90
CA SER A 496 -3.58 20.11 1.99
C SER A 496 -2.09 19.76 1.90
N SER A 497 -1.22 20.75 1.70
CA SER A 497 0.23 20.53 1.66
C SER A 497 0.76 19.91 2.95
N GLY A 498 0.25 20.32 4.11
CA GLY A 498 0.60 19.72 5.40
C GLY A 498 0.17 18.25 5.49
N GLU A 499 -1.04 17.92 5.05
CA GLU A 499 -1.55 16.54 5.02
C GLU A 499 -0.83 15.65 4.03
N ALA A 500 -0.41 16.19 2.89
CA ALA A 500 0.45 15.48 1.96
C ALA A 500 1.79 15.14 2.62
N SER A 501 2.41 16.09 3.34
CA SER A 501 3.63 15.84 4.11
C SER A 501 3.43 14.79 5.21
N MET A 502 2.28 14.78 5.90
CA MET A 502 1.93 13.78 6.91
C MET A 502 1.98 12.36 6.33
N VAL A 503 1.24 12.13 5.24
CA VAL A 503 1.17 10.83 4.57
C VAL A 503 2.52 10.42 4.01
N MET A 504 3.27 11.36 3.42
CA MET A 504 4.58 11.07 2.84
C MET A 504 5.60 10.64 3.89
N LEU A 505 5.65 11.35 5.02
CA LEU A 505 6.53 11.00 6.12
C LEU A 505 6.12 9.66 6.74
N GLN A 506 4.81 9.41 6.90
CA GLN A 506 4.32 8.12 7.37
C GLN A 506 4.76 6.99 6.43
N LYS A 507 4.57 7.12 5.11
CA LYS A 507 5.01 6.13 4.12
C LYS A 507 6.53 5.90 4.13
N GLU A 508 7.29 6.99 4.26
CA GLU A 508 8.75 6.93 4.37
C GLU A 508 9.19 6.14 5.60
N LEU A 509 8.53 6.36 6.74
CA LEU A 509 8.77 5.66 7.99
C LEU A 509 8.22 4.23 7.97
N GLU A 510 7.13 3.94 7.24
CA GLU A 510 6.53 2.60 7.13
C GLU A 510 7.32 1.65 6.24
N THR A 511 7.99 2.20 5.23
CA THR A 511 8.88 1.43 4.35
C THR A 511 10.01 0.83 5.18
N ASP A 512 10.23 -0.49 5.09
CA ASP A 512 11.32 -1.14 5.81
C ASP A 512 12.68 -0.77 5.21
N LYS A 513 13.48 -0.01 5.96
CA LYS A 513 14.81 0.44 5.59
C LYS A 513 15.80 0.11 6.69
N GLU A 514 17.07 -0.01 6.35
CA GLU A 514 18.15 -0.13 7.35
C GLU A 514 18.51 1.23 7.96
N VAL A 515 18.43 2.28 7.12
CA VAL A 515 18.83 3.65 7.45
C VAL A 515 17.73 4.62 7.03
N TYR A 516 17.22 5.37 8.00
CA TYR A 516 16.25 6.45 7.80
C TYR A 516 16.97 7.79 7.97
N ILE A 517 16.82 8.70 7.01
CA ILE A 517 17.45 10.03 7.06
C ILE A 517 16.39 11.09 6.79
N LEU A 518 16.04 11.86 7.82
CA LEU A 518 14.93 12.81 7.80
C LEU A 518 15.47 14.24 7.99
N ASP A 519 15.26 15.10 7.00
CA ASP A 519 15.62 16.53 7.10
C ASP A 519 14.39 17.41 7.31
N GLU A 520 14.31 18.03 8.48
CA GLU A 520 13.17 18.84 8.95
C GLU A 520 11.82 18.13 8.73
N PRO A 521 11.64 16.90 9.26
CA PRO A 521 10.39 16.15 9.11
C PRO A 521 9.18 16.87 9.72
N GLU A 522 9.38 17.79 10.66
CA GLU A 522 8.33 18.64 11.25
C GLU A 522 7.72 19.66 10.27
N ARG A 523 8.36 19.91 9.13
CA ARG A 523 7.99 21.02 8.25
C ARG A 523 6.54 20.86 7.75
N SER A 524 5.71 21.86 8.04
CA SER A 524 4.28 21.88 7.71
C SER A 524 3.41 20.87 8.47
N LEU A 525 3.93 20.28 9.54
CA LEU A 525 3.19 19.40 10.45
C LEU A 525 2.75 20.17 11.71
N GLY A 526 1.61 19.77 12.30
CA GLY A 526 1.16 20.29 13.59
C GLY A 526 1.80 19.56 14.77
N ASN A 527 1.98 20.27 15.89
CA ASN A 527 2.61 19.72 17.11
C ASN A 527 1.92 18.47 17.66
N GLU A 528 0.58 18.40 17.60
CA GLU A 528 -0.18 17.21 18.04
C GLU A 528 0.21 15.98 17.21
N TYR A 529 0.23 16.12 15.87
CA TYR A 529 0.60 15.00 14.99
C TYR A 529 2.06 14.57 15.14
N ILE A 530 2.97 15.53 15.33
CA ILE A 530 4.38 15.23 15.61
C ILE A 530 4.48 14.35 16.86
N ASN A 531 3.76 14.73 17.92
CA ASN A 531 3.81 14.05 19.21
C ASN A 531 3.12 12.68 19.20
N ASP A 532 1.95 12.59 18.58
CA ASP A 532 1.07 11.42 18.73
C ASP A 532 1.31 10.37 17.65
N VAL A 533 1.93 10.75 16.52
CA VAL A 533 2.14 9.85 15.36
C VAL A 533 3.62 9.74 15.00
N ILE A 534 4.30 10.85 14.74
CA ILE A 534 5.67 10.82 14.21
C ILE A 534 6.70 10.35 15.25
N VAL A 535 6.68 10.91 16.46
CA VAL A 535 7.61 10.51 17.52
C VAL A 535 7.48 9.01 17.87
N PRO A 536 6.26 8.44 18.03
CA PRO A 536 6.08 7.00 18.18
C PRO A 536 6.67 6.17 17.03
N LEU A 537 6.38 6.52 15.77
CA LEU A 537 6.89 5.80 14.60
C LEU A 537 8.42 5.80 14.55
N ILE A 538 9.05 6.95 14.81
CA ILE A 538 10.52 7.06 14.86
C ILE A 538 11.09 6.16 15.98
N LYS A 539 10.47 6.16 17.16
CA LYS A 539 10.88 5.29 18.28
C LYS A 539 10.73 3.81 17.94
N GLU A 540 9.68 3.44 17.23
CA GLU A 540 9.45 2.07 16.78
C GLU A 540 10.57 1.59 15.85
N ARG A 541 10.96 2.41 14.86
CA ARG A 541 12.09 2.08 13.96
C ARG A 541 13.40 1.94 14.72
N ALA A 542 13.65 2.81 15.69
CA ALA A 542 14.84 2.70 16.54
C ALA A 542 14.83 1.42 17.41
N ARG A 543 13.66 1.01 17.94
CA ARG A 543 13.51 -0.25 18.70
C ARG A 543 13.77 -1.47 17.83
N ALA A 544 13.40 -1.42 16.56
CA ALA A 544 13.72 -2.44 15.57
C ALA A 544 15.23 -2.47 15.19
N GLY A 545 16.08 -1.66 15.84
CA GLY A 545 17.53 -1.64 15.63
C GLY A 545 17.97 -0.91 14.36
N LYS A 546 17.08 -0.10 13.78
CA LYS A 546 17.37 0.68 12.57
C LYS A 546 18.13 1.97 12.91
N LYS A 547 18.96 2.44 11.99
CA LYS A 547 19.67 3.72 12.15
C LYS A 547 18.75 4.86 11.72
N VAL A 548 18.46 5.80 12.62
CA VAL A 548 17.60 6.94 12.31
C VAL A 548 18.38 8.24 12.51
N PHE A 549 18.55 9.00 11.43
CA PHE A 549 19.22 10.31 11.43
C PHE A 549 18.19 11.40 11.20
N ILE A 550 18.16 12.39 12.08
CA ILE A 550 17.15 13.45 12.03
C ILE A 550 17.81 14.81 12.16
N SER A 551 17.61 15.69 11.20
CA SER A 551 17.89 17.12 11.33
C SER A 551 16.58 17.81 11.69
N THR A 552 16.54 18.51 12.82
CA THR A 552 15.30 19.13 13.30
C THR A 552 15.57 20.40 14.10
N HIS A 553 14.58 21.29 14.11
CA HIS A 553 14.46 22.45 14.98
C HIS A 553 13.37 22.25 16.05
N ASP A 554 12.52 21.24 15.89
CA ASP A 554 11.40 20.95 16.79
C ASP A 554 11.88 20.27 18.09
N ALA A 555 11.50 20.83 19.23
CA ALA A 555 11.89 20.30 20.54
C ALA A 555 11.22 18.95 20.86
N ASN A 556 10.02 18.68 20.36
CA ASN A 556 9.37 17.39 20.56
C ASN A 556 10.17 16.28 19.87
N ILE A 557 10.62 16.53 18.64
CA ILE A 557 11.47 15.57 17.92
C ILE A 557 12.84 15.48 18.59
N ALA A 558 13.56 16.57 18.79
CA ALA A 558 14.93 16.51 19.32
C ALA A 558 15.02 16.00 20.78
N VAL A 559 14.01 16.26 21.62
CA VAL A 559 14.03 15.91 23.05
C VAL A 559 13.20 14.67 23.35
N ARG A 560 11.94 14.60 22.91
CA ARG A 560 11.05 13.47 23.28
C ARG A 560 11.41 12.18 22.55
N THR A 561 12.16 12.26 21.46
CA THR A 561 12.77 11.08 20.86
C THR A 561 13.99 10.59 21.62
N LEU A 562 14.47 11.24 22.69
CA LEU A 562 15.55 10.75 23.56
C LEU A 562 16.75 10.15 22.79
N PRO A 563 17.42 10.92 21.91
CA PRO A 563 18.43 10.39 21.02
C PRO A 563 19.65 9.81 21.74
N TYR A 564 20.23 8.75 21.20
CA TYR A 564 21.49 8.16 21.69
C TYR A 564 22.71 9.00 21.27
N SER A 565 22.61 9.71 20.14
CA SER A 565 23.60 10.69 19.70
C SER A 565 22.93 12.01 19.35
N SER A 566 23.48 13.08 19.88
CA SER A 566 23.10 14.48 19.65
C SER A 566 24.29 15.20 19.06
N ILE A 567 24.15 15.68 17.82
CA ILE A 567 25.17 16.40 17.08
C ILE A 567 24.75 17.87 17.02
N TYR A 568 25.42 18.70 17.80
CA TYR A 568 25.16 20.14 17.87
C TYR A 568 26.18 20.89 17.02
N ARG A 569 25.70 21.68 16.05
CA ARG A 569 26.56 22.54 15.24
C ARG A 569 26.31 24.01 15.55
N LEU A 570 27.39 24.73 15.85
CA LEU A 570 27.38 26.15 16.20
C LEU A 570 28.23 26.94 15.20
N HIS A 571 27.78 28.16 14.88
CA HIS A 571 28.60 29.15 14.19
C HIS A 571 28.99 30.26 15.18
N GLY A 572 30.27 30.35 15.51
CA GLY A 572 30.84 31.35 16.41
C GLY A 572 31.82 32.29 15.70
N PRO A 573 32.44 33.22 16.45
CA PRO A 573 33.42 34.17 15.91
C PRO A 573 34.64 33.50 15.25
N SER A 574 34.98 32.29 15.70
CA SER A 574 36.09 31.46 15.19
C SER A 574 35.68 30.47 14.09
N GLY A 575 34.45 30.57 13.56
CA GLY A 575 33.92 29.67 12.54
C GLY A 575 32.96 28.61 13.09
N TYR A 576 32.85 27.48 12.39
CA TYR A 576 31.94 26.39 12.74
C TYR A 576 32.57 25.40 13.73
N THR A 577 31.85 25.08 14.79
CA THR A 577 32.25 24.06 15.76
C THR A 577 31.16 23.00 15.87
N THR A 578 31.56 21.73 16.02
CA THR A 578 30.64 20.61 16.16
C THR A 578 30.87 19.92 17.49
N TYR A 579 29.80 19.73 18.25
CA TYR A 579 29.78 19.03 19.52
C TYR A 579 28.95 17.76 19.38
N THR A 580 29.33 16.70 20.09
CA THR A 580 28.60 15.44 20.13
C THR A 580 28.33 15.03 21.56
N GLY A 581 27.19 14.40 21.81
CA GLY A 581 26.78 14.02 23.16
C GLY A 581 25.39 13.42 23.17
N ASN A 582 24.68 13.52 24.31
CA ASN A 582 23.31 13.00 24.43
C ASN A 582 22.58 13.59 25.65
N PRO A 583 21.22 13.51 25.68
CA PRO A 583 20.42 13.92 26.83
C PRO A 583 20.70 13.14 28.12
N PHE A 584 21.18 11.89 28.03
CA PHE A 584 21.35 11.03 29.21
C PHE A 584 22.50 11.48 30.10
N SER A 585 23.66 11.77 29.50
CA SER A 585 24.85 12.32 30.15
C SER A 585 24.76 13.83 30.42
N ASN A 586 23.76 14.50 29.83
CA ASN A 586 23.58 15.94 29.84
C ASN A 586 24.82 16.74 29.38
N ASN A 587 25.63 16.16 28.51
CA ASN A 587 26.89 16.77 28.06
C ASN A 587 27.00 16.74 26.52
N LEU A 588 27.66 17.75 25.97
CA LEU A 588 28.04 17.91 24.57
C LEU A 588 29.54 18.23 24.52
N VAL A 589 30.35 17.35 23.95
CA VAL A 589 31.81 17.46 23.88
C VAL A 589 32.23 17.91 22.49
N ASN A 590 33.13 18.89 22.41
CA ASN A 590 33.68 19.36 21.15
C ASN A 590 34.53 18.28 20.48
N LEU A 591 34.30 18.03 19.19
CA LEU A 591 35.08 17.04 18.42
C LEU A 591 36.57 17.40 18.30
N ASN A 592 36.92 18.67 18.43
CA ASN A 592 38.30 19.17 18.31
C ASN A 592 38.99 19.38 19.67
N GLY A 593 38.32 19.11 20.80
CA GLY A 593 38.89 19.28 22.13
C GLY A 593 38.00 18.74 23.26
N GLU A 594 38.45 17.69 23.96
CA GLU A 594 37.64 16.97 24.96
C GLU A 594 37.34 17.77 26.25
N ASP A 595 38.12 18.82 26.51
CA ASP A 595 37.95 19.73 27.65
C ASP A 595 36.87 20.80 27.40
N ASP A 596 36.48 21.01 26.14
CA ASP A 596 35.43 21.95 25.76
C ASP A 596 34.06 21.25 25.76
N ARG A 597 33.30 21.51 26.81
CA ARG A 597 32.05 20.82 27.16
C ARG A 597 30.92 21.79 27.36
N LEU A 598 29.76 21.46 26.80
CA LEU A 598 28.52 22.22 26.95
C LEU A 598 27.45 21.37 27.64
N ASP A 599 26.60 22.03 28.43
CA ASP A 599 25.42 21.39 29.03
C ASP A 599 24.34 21.17 27.96
N TRP A 600 24.01 19.89 27.70
CA TRP A 600 23.08 19.52 26.64
C TRP A 600 21.71 20.16 26.85
N LYS A 601 21.18 20.13 28.08
CA LYS A 601 19.86 20.70 28.44
C LYS A 601 19.83 22.20 28.20
N LYS A 602 20.86 22.95 28.60
CA LYS A 602 20.90 24.40 28.37
C LYS A 602 20.95 24.73 26.89
N ILE A 603 21.74 24.00 26.10
CA ILE A 603 21.88 24.24 24.66
C ILE A 603 20.62 23.86 23.89
N SER A 604 20.00 22.72 24.23
CA SER A 604 18.76 22.27 23.60
C SER A 604 17.60 23.24 23.88
N MET A 605 17.43 23.67 25.14
CA MET A 605 16.42 24.67 25.53
C MET A 605 16.62 26.03 24.86
N ARG A 606 17.87 26.42 24.55
CA ARG A 606 18.16 27.69 23.89
C ARG A 606 17.95 27.64 22.37
N THR A 607 18.22 26.49 21.75
CA THR A 607 18.36 26.38 20.29
C THR A 607 17.13 25.80 19.60
N LEU A 608 16.41 24.89 20.27
CA LEU A 608 15.21 24.26 19.73
C LEU A 608 13.98 25.17 19.94
N GLU A 609 12.95 24.98 19.13
CA GLU A 609 11.72 25.77 19.21
C GLU A 609 11.00 25.56 20.55
N GLY A 610 10.49 26.65 21.14
CA GLY A 610 9.82 26.62 22.46
C GLY A 610 10.77 26.76 23.66
N GLY A 611 11.76 27.64 23.61
CA GLY A 611 12.74 27.81 24.69
C GLY A 611 12.18 28.19 26.07
N GLU A 612 13.06 28.21 27.07
CA GLU A 612 12.71 28.45 28.49
C GLU A 612 11.92 29.74 28.71
N GLU A 613 12.28 30.81 28.00
CA GLU A 613 11.56 32.09 28.08
C GLU A 613 10.11 31.99 27.59
N ALA A 614 9.85 31.23 26.51
CA ALA A 614 8.51 31.02 26.00
C ALA A 614 7.63 30.19 26.96
N PHE A 615 8.22 29.19 27.62
CA PHE A 615 7.53 28.43 28.68
C PHE A 615 7.37 29.25 29.96
N GLY A 616 8.36 30.05 30.33
CA GLY A 616 8.32 30.95 31.48
C GLY A 616 7.29 32.07 31.33
N GLU A 617 7.13 32.64 30.14
CA GLU A 617 6.08 33.62 29.82
C GLU A 617 4.70 32.98 29.83
N ARG A 618 4.53 31.80 29.24
CA ARG A 618 3.27 31.04 29.35
C ARG A 618 2.95 30.68 30.80
N GLY A 619 3.95 30.29 31.58
CA GLY A 619 3.81 30.04 33.02
C GLY A 619 3.41 31.29 33.80
N LYS A 620 3.90 32.48 33.44
CA LYS A 620 3.47 33.75 34.06
C LYS A 620 2.03 34.15 33.68
N ILE A 621 1.58 33.80 32.47
CA ILE A 621 0.23 34.14 31.96
C ILE A 621 -0.83 33.14 32.46
N TYR A 622 -0.50 31.84 32.48
CA TYR A 622 -1.44 30.76 32.77
C TYR A 622 -1.20 30.08 34.14
N GLY A 623 -0.09 30.35 34.80
CA GLY A 623 0.33 29.65 36.04
C GLY A 623 -0.17 30.26 37.35
N ASN A 624 -1.18 31.12 37.32
CA ASN A 624 -1.94 31.47 38.51
C ASN A 624 -3.27 30.73 38.51
N ASN A 625 -3.25 29.52 39.11
CA ASN A 625 -4.35 28.97 39.90
C ASN A 625 -3.78 28.04 40.96
#